data_AF-B7IG72-F1
#
_entry.id   AF-B7IG72-F1
#
_cell.length_a   1.000
_cell.length_b   1.000
_cell.length_c   1.000
_cell.angle_alpha   90.00
_cell.angle_beta   90.00
_cell.angle_gamma   90.00
#
_symmetry.space_group_name_H-M   'P 1'
#
loop_
_entity.id
_entity.type
_entity.pdbx_description
1 polymer ?
#
loop_
_entity_poly.entity_id
_entity_poly.type
_entity_poly.pdbx_seq_one_letter_code
_entity_poly.pdbx_strand_id
1 'polypeptide(L)'
;MNFIWDYCFGTETIIRKMVLGNLEDFSELLNKYKEDELKEIFLSNLHRFNGKDRSFWKVILEVSNEEIRRKSKESFRKDFALRNFP
;
A
#
# COMPACT_ATOMS: atom_id res chain seq x y z
N MET A 1 -23.95 0.77 -15.62
CA MET A 1 -22.74 0.04 -16.02
C MET A 1 -22.02 -0.31 -14.72
N ASN A 2 -22.16 -1.55 -14.22
CA ASN A 2 -21.42 -1.97 -13.02
C ASN A 2 -20.00 -2.30 -13.46
N PHE A 3 -19.04 -1.50 -13.00
CA PHE A 3 -17.63 -1.80 -13.23
C PHE A 3 -17.29 -3.06 -12.42
N ILE A 4 -17.01 -4.17 -13.12
CA ILE A 4 -16.65 -5.44 -12.48
C ILE A 4 -15.16 -5.37 -12.14
N TRP A 5 -14.88 -5.12 -10.86
CA TRP A 5 -13.52 -5.00 -10.34
C TRP A 5 -12.73 -6.31 -10.35
N ASP A 6 -13.42 -7.45 -10.50
CA ASP A 6 -12.85 -8.80 -10.45
C ASP A 6 -11.82 -9.09 -11.56
N TYR A 7 -11.74 -8.26 -12.60
CA TYR A 7 -10.76 -8.41 -13.69
C TYR A 7 -9.48 -7.59 -13.50
N CYS A 8 -9.37 -6.79 -12.43
CA CYS A 8 -8.09 -6.20 -12.08
C CYS A 8 -7.26 -7.26 -11.35
N PHE A 9 -6.09 -7.59 -11.90
CA PHE A 9 -5.11 -8.47 -11.27
C PHE A 9 -3.85 -7.69 -10.85
N GLY A 10 -3.16 -8.17 -9.81
CA GLY A 10 -1.87 -7.64 -9.37
C GLY A 10 -1.96 -6.60 -8.24
N THR A 11 -0.91 -5.80 -8.11
CA THR A 11 -0.70 -4.87 -6.98
C THR A 11 -1.82 -3.86 -6.81
N GLU A 12 -2.43 -3.38 -7.90
CA GLU A 12 -3.53 -2.42 -7.85
C GLU A 12 -4.76 -3.00 -7.11
N THR A 13 -5.06 -4.27 -7.32
CA THR A 13 -6.18 -4.95 -6.67
C THR A 13 -5.93 -5.11 -5.17
N ILE A 14 -4.68 -5.42 -4.80
CA ILE A 14 -4.26 -5.50 -3.40
C ILE A 14 -4.46 -4.14 -2.72
N ILE A 15 -3.94 -3.06 -3.31
CA ILE A 15 -4.06 -1.71 -2.76
C ILE A 15 -5.53 -1.31 -2.62
N ARG A 16 -6.37 -1.61 -3.62
CA ARG A 16 -7.80 -1.31 -3.56
C ARG A 16 -8.52 -2.11 -2.48
N LYS A 17 -8.25 -3.41 -2.36
CA LYS A 17 -8.77 -4.21 -1.25
C LYS A 17 -8.31 -3.64 0.08
N MET A 18 -7.08 -3.16 0.20
CA MET A 18 -6.59 -2.53 1.43
C MET A 18 -7.28 -1.20 1.76
N VAL A 19 -7.68 -0.39 0.77
CA VAL A 19 -8.26 0.95 0.98
C VAL A 19 -9.79 0.95 1.02
N LEU A 20 -10.43 0.11 0.21
CA LEU A 20 -11.88 0.10 -0.02
C LEU A 20 -12.55 -1.21 0.41
N GLY A 21 -11.76 -2.23 0.74
CA GLY A 21 -12.26 -3.56 1.10
C GLY A 21 -12.93 -3.59 2.47
N ASN A 22 -13.60 -4.71 2.72
CA ASN A 22 -14.21 -5.03 3.99
C ASN A 22 -13.35 -6.04 4.78
N LEU A 23 -13.85 -6.52 5.92
CA LEU A 23 -13.13 -7.48 6.77
C LEU A 23 -12.85 -8.82 6.07
N GLU A 24 -13.72 -9.27 5.17
CA GLU A 24 -13.51 -10.50 4.39
C GLU A 24 -12.37 -10.30 3.40
N ASP A 25 -12.33 -9.16 2.69
CA ASP A 25 -11.23 -8.80 1.80
C ASP A 25 -9.89 -8.74 2.54
N PHE A 26 -9.87 -8.16 3.75
CA PHE A 26 -8.65 -8.08 4.55
C PHE A 26 -8.19 -9.46 4.99
N SER A 27 -9.12 -10.31 5.43
CA SER A 27 -8.82 -11.70 5.80
C SER A 27 -8.27 -12.48 4.60
N GLU A 28 -8.88 -12.34 3.42
CA GLU A 28 -8.38 -12.97 2.19
C GLU A 28 -6.96 -12.50 1.88
N LEU A 29 -6.68 -11.20 1.94
CA LEU A 29 -5.36 -10.65 1.70
C LEU A 29 -4.30 -11.23 2.66
N LEU A 30 -4.61 -11.23 3.96
CA LEU A 30 -3.70 -11.73 5.00
C LEU A 30 -3.46 -13.25 4.91
N ASN A 31 -4.42 -14.00 4.39
CA ASN A 31 -4.27 -15.44 4.18
C ASN A 31 -3.52 -15.78 2.87
N LYS A 32 -3.71 -14.96 1.83
CA LYS A 32 -3.20 -15.23 0.48
C LYS A 32 -1.78 -14.75 0.26
N TYR A 33 -1.40 -13.62 0.87
CA TYR A 33 -0.11 -12.98 0.66
C TYR A 33 0.74 -13.05 1.92
N LYS A 34 2.07 -13.08 1.73
CA LYS A 34 2.99 -12.97 2.86
C LYS A 34 2.93 -11.57 3.45
N GLU A 35 3.08 -11.47 4.76
CA GLU A 35 3.07 -10.18 5.46
C GLU A 35 4.12 -9.21 4.89
N ASP A 36 5.34 -9.68 4.63
CA ASP A 36 6.41 -8.85 4.04
C ASP A 36 6.04 -8.29 2.66
N GLU A 37 5.31 -9.05 1.85
CA GLU A 37 4.84 -8.61 0.54
C GLU A 37 3.81 -7.49 0.68
N LEU A 38 2.85 -7.67 1.59
CA LEU A 38 1.85 -6.65 1.91
C LEU A 38 2.49 -5.40 2.50
N LYS A 39 3.51 -5.56 3.36
CA LYS A 39 4.30 -4.46 3.95
C LYS A 39 5.00 -3.64 2.87
N GLU A 40 5.67 -4.29 1.91
CA GLU A 40 6.32 -3.59 0.79
C GLU A 40 5.31 -2.87 -0.11
N ILE A 41 4.16 -3.49 -0.41
CA ILE A 41 3.09 -2.86 -1.19
C ILE A 41 2.55 -1.63 -0.46
N PHE A 42 2.25 -1.76 0.83
CA PHE A 42 1.76 -0.67 1.68
C PHE A 42 2.76 0.49 1.73
N LEU A 43 4.02 0.21 2.07
CA LEU A 43 5.08 1.22 2.18
C LEU A 43 5.35 1.94 0.86
N SER A 44 5.37 1.20 -0.25
CA SER A 44 5.60 1.77 -1.59
C SER A 44 4.42 2.61 -2.10
N ASN A 45 3.24 2.45 -1.51
CA ASN A 45 2.01 3.14 -1.91
C ASN A 45 1.39 3.99 -0.80
N LEU A 46 2.17 4.34 0.24
CA LEU A 46 1.72 5.10 1.43
C LEU A 46 0.86 6.34 1.11
N HIS A 47 1.15 7.03 0.00
CA HIS A 47 0.44 8.22 -0.45
C HIS A 47 -1.03 7.96 -0.81
N ARG A 48 -1.42 6.71 -1.08
CA ARG A 48 -2.79 6.30 -1.42
C ARG A 48 -3.64 5.97 -0.20
N PHE A 49 -3.03 5.82 0.96
CA PHE A 49 -3.70 5.46 2.20
C PHE A 49 -4.03 6.72 3.00
N ASN A 50 -5.32 6.92 3.26
CA ASN A 50 -5.80 7.99 4.12
C ASN A 50 -5.51 7.67 5.59
N GLY A 51 -5.66 8.65 6.49
CA GLY A 51 -5.20 8.54 7.88
C GLY A 51 -5.71 7.29 8.63
N LYS A 52 -6.99 6.94 8.45
CA LYS A 52 -7.60 5.75 9.07
C LYS A 52 -6.99 4.46 8.52
N ASP A 53 -6.95 4.33 7.19
CA ASP A 53 -6.46 3.12 6.52
C ASP A 53 -4.96 2.94 6.80
N ARG A 54 -4.19 4.04 6.78
CA ARG A 54 -2.77 4.03 7.11
C ARG A 54 -2.54 3.57 8.55
N SER A 55 -3.34 4.03 9.50
CA SER A 55 -3.22 3.62 10.91
C SER A 55 -3.55 2.14 11.09
N PHE A 56 -4.61 1.67 10.42
CA PHE A 56 -5.00 0.27 10.44
C PHE A 56 -3.89 -0.64 9.90
N TRP A 57 -3.42 -0.40 8.66
CA TRP A 57 -2.41 -1.25 8.02
C TRP A 57 -1.04 -1.15 8.69
N LYS A 58 -0.71 0.00 9.29
CA LYS A 58 0.50 0.14 10.09
C LYS A 58 0.49 -0.81 11.29
N VAL A 59 -0.65 -0.96 11.96
CA VAL A 59 -0.79 -1.87 13.12
C VAL A 59 -0.79 -3.31 12.66
N ILE A 60 -1.60 -3.65 11.65
CA ILE A 60 -1.75 -5.03 11.15
C ILE A 60 -0.45 -5.59 10.59
N LEU A 61 0.35 -4.77 9.91
CA LEU A 61 1.61 -5.20 9.29
C LEU A 61 2.82 -4.87 10.17
N GLU A 62 2.63 -4.48 11.43
CA GLU A 62 3.71 -4.14 12.38
C GLU A 62 4.77 -3.18 11.78
N VAL A 63 4.32 -2.12 11.10
CA VAL A 63 5.20 -1.16 10.44
C VAL A 63 5.61 -0.06 11.43
N SER A 64 6.92 0.09 11.62
CA SER A 64 7.48 1.14 12.46
C SER A 64 7.39 2.53 11.83
N ASN A 65 7.41 3.57 12.65
CA ASN A 65 7.53 4.94 12.17
C ASN A 65 8.84 5.19 11.41
N GLU A 66 9.90 4.44 11.72
CA GLU A 66 11.20 4.56 11.07
C GLU A 66 11.15 4.05 9.62
N GLU A 67 10.50 2.92 9.37
CA GLU A 67 10.30 2.38 8.03
C GLU A 67 9.52 3.35 7.13
N ILE A 68 8.44 3.95 7.67
CA ILE A 68 7.65 4.98 6.97
C ILE A 68 8.54 6.18 6.61
N ARG A 69 9.34 6.67 7.56
CA ARG A 69 10.24 7.82 7.33
C ARG A 69 11.31 7.50 6.28
N ARG A 70 11.90 6.30 6.34
CA ARG A 70 12.92 5.84 5.38
C ARG A 70 12.36 5.83 3.97
N LYS A 71 11.24 5.14 3.74
CA LYS A 71 10.59 5.04 2.42
C LYS A 71 10.12 6.40 1.90
N SER A 72 9.57 7.26 2.78
CA SER A 72 9.16 8.62 2.39
C SER A 72 10.35 9.46 1.89
N LYS A 73 11.51 9.37 2.55
CA LYS A 73 12.75 10.06 2.13
C LYS A 73 13.29 9.51 0.81
N GLU A 74 13.26 8.20 0.61
CA GLU A 74 13.70 7.56 -0.64
C GLU A 74 12.83 7.98 -1.83
N SER A 75 11.51 7.99 -1.67
CA SER A 75 10.59 8.41 -2.72
C SER A 75 10.82 9.85 -3.14
N PHE A 76 10.97 10.77 -2.17
CA PHE A 76 11.24 12.18 -2.44
C PHE A 76 12.56 12.39 -3.21
N ARG A 77 13.62 11.64 -2.85
CA ARG A 77 14.93 11.74 -3.52
C ARG A 77 14.88 11.22 -4.95
N LYS A 78 14.13 10.16 -5.23
CA LYS A 78 13.93 9.64 -6.60
C LYS A 78 13.20 10.66 -7.48
N ASP A 79 12.13 11.27 -6.97
CA ASP A 79 11.37 12.27 -7.72
C ASP A 79 12.20 13.55 -7.99
N PHE A 80 13.03 13.97 -7.04
CA PHE A 80 13.92 15.12 -7.24
C PHE A 80 15.03 14.84 -8.26
N ALA A 81 15.58 13.62 -8.29
CA ALA A 81 16.59 13.23 -9.27
C ALA A 81 16.03 13.24 -10.71
N LEU A 82 14.77 12.82 -10.89
CA LEU A 82 14.09 12.86 -12.19
C LEU A 82 13.80 14.29 -12.68
N ARG A 83 13.57 15.23 -11.76
CA ARG A 83 13.29 16.64 -12.09
C ARG A 83 14.51 17.44 -12.57
N ASN A 84 15.72 16.93 -12.35
CA ASN A 84 16.96 17.60 -12.75
C ASN A 84 17.63 16.96 -13.98
N PHE A 85 16.88 16.25 -14.82
CA PHE A 85 17.38 15.89 -16.15
C PHE A 85 17.39 17.14 -17.04
N PRO A 86 18.52 17.46 -17.71
CA PRO A 86 18.64 18.60 -18.62
C PRO A 86 17.76 18.46 -19.86
#